data_AF-A0A822CX92-F1
#
_entry.id   AF-A0A822CX92-F1
#
_cell.length_a   1.000
_cell.length_b   1.000
_cell.length_c   1.000
_cell.angle_alpha   90.00
_cell.angle_beta   90.00
_cell.angle_gamma   90.00
#
_symmetry.space_group_name_H-M   'P 1'
#
loop_
_entity.id
_entity.type
_entity.pdbx_description
1 polymer ?
#
loop_
_entity_poly.entity_id
_entity_poly.type
_entity_poly.pdbx_seq_one_letter_code
_entity_poly.pdbx_strand_id
1 'polypeptide(L)'
;RTTIVIAHRLTTIQNAHHIYVLDNGSVIEQGTHETLMAKEGSKYQSMVKRQQMERINDDQDDMMSTQKATEEDEKSIFERSPLLSDSQTDDVNKQTTRPLRQRFVFLRLLSMNSPEWITILIGCIMCVLNGVAQTLFAFLLTKMVEAFKYCSTSERRRHVLISSLFFLLLGALVWVLRFFQYIAFAIAGSKLTQCIRSKAFACLLRQEVAFFDQPENSSGAICTRLSSDASAVQDMAGTRLGVICEALALSFFGILFGCLISWQLTLIVFGPL
;
A
#
# COMPACT_ATOMS: atom_id res chain seq x y z
N ARG A 1 43.86 -19.73 -4.95
CA ARG A 1 42.77 -18.75 -4.72
C ARG A 1 43.36 -17.36 -4.86
N THR A 2 42.82 -16.51 -5.74
CA THR A 2 43.28 -15.13 -5.91
C THR A 2 42.39 -14.23 -5.06
N THR A 3 42.98 -13.36 -4.24
CA THR A 3 42.26 -12.44 -3.35
C THR A 3 42.75 -11.02 -3.61
N ILE A 4 41.82 -10.11 -3.89
CA ILE A 4 42.09 -8.67 -4.00
C ILE A 4 41.51 -8.02 -2.75
N VAL A 5 42.34 -7.26 -2.01
CA VAL A 5 41.93 -6.59 -0.77
C VAL A 5 42.07 -5.09 -0.96
N ILE A 6 40.97 -4.37 -0.77
CA ILE A 6 40.98 -2.90 -0.68
C ILE A 6 40.97 -2.57 0.82
N ALA A 7 42.07 -2.01 1.31
CA ALA A 7 42.22 -1.76 2.74
C ALA A 7 42.20 -0.27 3.06
N HIS A 8 41.38 0.09 4.04
CA HIS A 8 41.48 1.38 4.70
C HIS A 8 42.61 1.38 5.74
N ARG A 9 42.84 0.26 6.45
CA ARG A 9 43.92 0.12 7.44
C ARG A 9 45.14 -0.50 6.78
N LEU A 10 46.23 0.26 6.64
CA LEU A 10 47.46 -0.20 5.97
C LEU A 10 48.09 -1.42 6.67
N THR A 11 47.83 -1.62 7.96
CA THR A 11 48.31 -2.79 8.72
C THR A 11 47.71 -4.11 8.25
N THR A 12 46.51 -4.12 7.66
CA THR A 12 45.88 -5.37 7.19
C THR A 12 46.44 -5.85 5.85
N ILE A 13 47.26 -5.04 5.17
CA ILE A 13 47.86 -5.35 3.86
C ILE A 13 49.39 -5.42 3.90
N GLN A 14 50.01 -5.35 5.08
CA GLN A 14 51.47 -5.46 5.22
C GLN A 14 52.00 -6.79 4.67
N ASN A 15 51.27 -7.88 4.89
CA ASN A 15 51.66 -9.23 4.45
C ASN A 15 51.12 -9.58 3.04
N ALA A 16 50.66 -8.59 2.27
CA ALA A 16 50.17 -8.84 0.92
C ALA A 16 51.35 -9.16 -0.02
N HIS A 17 51.17 -10.18 -0.86
CA HIS A 17 52.17 -10.59 -1.85
C HIS A 17 52.48 -9.47 -2.86
N HIS A 18 51.47 -8.67 -3.22
CA HIS A 18 51.61 -7.49 -4.05
C HIS A 18 50.68 -6.37 -3.56
N ILE A 19 51.24 -5.18 -3.43
CA ILE A 19 50.56 -3.94 -3.07
C ILE A 19 50.61 -3.02 -4.29
N TYR A 20 49.45 -2.50 -4.68
CA TYR A 20 49.30 -1.51 -5.73
C TYR A 20 48.77 -0.21 -5.11
N VAL A 21 49.48 0.89 -5.33
CA VAL A 21 49.07 2.22 -4.90
C VAL A 21 48.47 2.95 -6.09
N LEU A 22 47.22 3.39 -5.93
CA LEU A 22 46.53 4.16 -6.94
C LEU A 22 46.53 5.65 -6.56
N ASP A 23 46.75 6.50 -7.55
CA ASP A 23 46.59 7.94 -7.44
C ASP A 23 45.97 8.50 -8.73
N ASN A 24 44.95 9.34 -8.59
CA ASN A 24 44.20 9.92 -9.71
C ASN A 24 43.79 8.90 -10.80
N GLY A 25 43.35 7.71 -10.37
CA GLY A 25 42.89 6.64 -11.26
C GLY A 25 44.00 5.85 -11.97
N SER A 26 45.27 6.11 -11.68
CA SER A 26 46.42 5.38 -12.24
C SER A 26 47.22 4.67 -11.14
N VAL A 27 47.82 3.53 -11.48
CA VAL A 27 48.76 2.83 -10.58
C VAL A 27 50.09 3.58 -10.61
N ILE A 28 50.45 4.20 -9.48
CA ILE A 28 51.69 4.97 -9.35
C ILE A 28 52.83 4.15 -8.74
N GLU A 29 52.52 3.17 -7.89
CA GLU A 29 53.51 2.33 -7.23
C GLU A 29 53.00 0.90 -7.13
N GLN A 30 53.91 -0.05 -7.30
CA GLN A 30 53.64 -1.47 -7.11
C GLN A 30 54.84 -2.15 -6.44
N GLY A 31 54.60 -3.07 -5.51
CA GLY A 31 55.67 -3.75 -4.78
C GLY A 31 55.16 -4.55 -3.59
N THR A 32 56.08 -5.03 -2.77
CA THR A 32 55.79 -5.58 -1.43
C THR A 32 55.85 -4.44 -0.41
N HIS A 33 55.39 -4.69 0.81
CA HIS A 33 55.47 -3.70 1.89
C HIS A 33 56.91 -3.18 2.07
N GLU A 34 57.89 -4.08 2.09
CA GLU A 34 59.30 -3.73 2.27
C GLU A 34 59.85 -2.86 1.13
N THR A 35 59.57 -3.22 -0.12
CA THR A 35 60.10 -2.47 -1.28
C THR A 35 59.47 -1.11 -1.43
N LEU A 36 58.20 -0.95 -1.04
CA LEU A 36 57.51 0.34 -1.05
C LEU A 36 57.92 1.23 0.12
N MET A 37 58.30 0.66 1.27
CA MET A 37 58.81 1.40 2.42
C MET A 37 60.28 1.85 2.24
N ALA A 38 61.08 1.08 1.52
CA ALA A 38 62.49 1.40 1.23
C ALA A 38 62.68 2.50 0.18
N LYS A 39 61.68 2.75 -0.67
CA LYS A 39 61.71 3.87 -1.63
C LYS A 39 61.50 5.19 -0.89
N GLU A 40 62.53 6.03 -0.88
CA GLU A 40 62.45 7.38 -0.31
C GLU A 40 61.40 8.21 -1.06
N GLY A 41 60.47 8.80 -0.31
CA GLY A 41 59.41 9.65 -0.88
C GLY A 41 58.23 8.91 -1.51
N SER A 42 58.09 7.59 -1.29
CA SER A 42 56.95 6.84 -1.84
C SER A 42 55.61 7.31 -1.25
N LYS A 43 54.56 7.31 -2.09
CA LYS A 43 53.20 7.64 -1.64
C LYS A 43 52.72 6.62 -0.63
N TYR A 44 53.06 5.34 -0.80
CA TYR A 44 52.80 4.32 0.22
C TYR A 44 53.40 4.66 1.58
N GLN A 45 54.68 5.04 1.64
CA GLN A 45 55.37 5.36 2.90
C GLN A 45 54.73 6.56 3.60
N SER A 46 54.34 7.61 2.86
CA SER A 46 53.63 8.76 3.45
C SER A 46 52.28 8.38 4.06
N MET A 47 51.52 7.48 3.42
CA MET A 47 50.26 6.98 3.97
C MET A 47 50.46 6.16 5.25
N VAL A 48 51.50 5.32 5.30
CA VAL A 48 51.81 4.50 6.49
C VAL A 48 52.23 5.38 7.66
N LYS A 49 53.13 6.34 7.43
CA LYS A 49 53.57 7.30 8.45
C LYS A 49 52.40 8.10 9.02
N ARG A 50 51.48 8.56 8.16
CA ARG A 50 50.29 9.29 8.58
C ARG A 50 49.37 8.43 9.45
N GLN A 51 49.10 7.18 9.07
CA GLN A 51 48.27 6.29 9.90
C GLN A 51 48.92 5.89 11.23
N GLN A 52 50.25 5.79 11.29
CA GLN A 52 50.95 5.58 12.56
C GLN A 52 50.84 6.80 13.46
N MET A 53 50.96 8.01 12.89
CA MET A 53 50.79 9.26 13.63
C MET A 53 49.36 9.44 14.16
N GLU A 54 48.35 9.10 13.35
CA GLU A 54 46.94 9.13 13.76
C GLU A 54 46.69 8.19 14.95
N ARG A 55 47.25 6.97 14.93
CA ARG A 55 47.13 6.04 16.07
C ARG A 55 47.80 6.56 17.34
N ILE A 56 48.98 7.15 17.22
CA ILE A 56 49.70 7.71 18.38
C ILE A 56 48.92 8.89 18.98
N ASN A 57 48.26 9.70 18.14
CA ASN A 57 47.41 10.80 18.63
C ASN A 57 46.14 10.28 19.30
N ASP A 58 45.46 9.27 18.73
CA ASP A 58 44.30 8.63 19.36
C ASP A 58 44.67 8.01 20.73
N ASP A 59 45.82 7.31 20.81
CA ASP A 59 46.32 6.72 22.06
C ASP A 59 46.69 7.81 23.10
N GLN A 60 47.19 8.98 22.66
CA GLN A 60 47.48 10.12 23.55
C GLN A 60 46.21 10.81 24.07
N ASP A 61 45.18 10.95 23.24
CA ASP A 61 43.88 11.50 23.66
C ASP A 61 43.14 10.55 24.63
N ASP A 62 43.27 9.22 24.45
CA ASP A 62 42.75 8.22 25.38
C ASP A 62 43.52 8.20 26.72
N MET A 63 44.85 8.38 26.71
CA MET A 63 45.62 8.50 27.96
C MET A 63 45.37 9.84 28.69
N MET A 64 45.13 10.93 27.96
CA MET A 64 44.84 12.26 28.54
C MET A 64 43.39 12.39 29.05
N SER A 65 42.45 11.63 28.50
CA SER A 65 41.10 11.48 29.05
C SER A 65 41.06 10.56 30.29
N THR A 66 41.95 9.57 30.37
CA THR A 66 42.08 8.68 31.53
C THR A 66 42.62 9.41 32.79
N GLN A 67 43.44 10.45 32.64
CA GLN A 67 43.93 11.26 33.78
C GLN A 67 42.90 12.29 34.30
N LYS A 68 41.86 12.62 33.52
CA LYS A 68 40.78 13.53 33.97
C LYS A 68 39.64 12.82 34.70
N ALA A 69 39.59 11.50 34.65
CA ALA A 69 38.55 10.69 35.28
C ALA A 69 38.98 10.06 36.62
N THR A 70 40.15 10.41 37.17
CA THR A 70 40.71 9.76 38.37
C THR A 70 40.44 10.50 39.70
N GLU A 71 39.67 11.59 39.73
CA GLU A 71 39.33 12.29 40.99
C GLU A 71 37.84 12.26 41.38
N GLU A 72 36.95 11.72 40.54
CA GLU A 72 35.52 11.60 40.88
C GLU A 72 35.01 10.22 40.44
N ASP A 73 35.11 9.21 41.31
CA ASP A 73 34.13 8.13 41.52
C ASP A 73 34.75 6.90 42.22
N GLU A 74 35.22 7.10 43.46
CA GLU A 74 35.18 6.02 44.45
C GLU A 74 33.73 5.87 44.95
N LYS A 75 32.89 5.14 44.19
CA LYS A 75 31.74 4.35 44.67
C LYS A 75 31.00 3.69 43.51
N SER A 76 31.42 2.48 43.17
CA SER A 76 30.56 1.29 42.95
C SER A 76 31.22 0.30 41.98
N ILE A 77 32.12 -0.52 42.52
CA ILE A 77 32.51 -1.79 41.89
C ILE A 77 31.67 -2.89 42.54
N PHE A 78 30.69 -3.42 41.82
CA PHE A 78 30.33 -4.84 41.90
C PHE A 78 29.56 -5.29 40.65
N GLU A 79 30.33 -5.87 39.71
CA GLU A 79 30.07 -7.19 39.09
C GLU A 79 28.60 -7.58 38.78
N ARG A 80 28.18 -7.93 37.56
CA ARG A 80 28.80 -8.83 36.57
C ARG A 80 27.97 -8.81 35.27
N SER A 81 28.66 -8.93 34.13
CA SER A 81 28.17 -9.66 32.96
C SER A 81 28.98 -10.94 32.83
N PRO A 82 28.38 -12.04 32.36
CA PRO A 82 29.09 -12.91 31.44
C PRO A 82 28.31 -13.12 30.13
N LEU A 83 29.09 -13.18 29.06
CA LEU A 83 28.70 -13.48 27.69
C LEU A 83 28.47 -14.99 27.46
N LEU A 84 27.61 -15.27 26.47
CA LEU A 84 27.55 -16.46 25.58
C LEU A 84 27.03 -17.80 26.14
N SER A 85 25.89 -18.27 25.61
CA SER A 85 25.83 -19.27 24.53
C SER A 85 24.46 -19.96 24.48
N ASP A 86 23.86 -19.95 23.29
CA ASP A 86 23.07 -20.99 22.64
C ASP A 86 22.08 -21.85 23.45
N SER A 87 20.78 -21.72 23.15
CA SER A 87 19.82 -22.82 23.12
C SER A 87 18.59 -22.42 22.31
N GLN A 88 18.47 -23.05 21.14
CA GLN A 88 17.23 -23.17 20.38
C GLN A 88 16.13 -23.78 21.28
N THR A 89 14.95 -23.15 21.28
CA THR A 89 13.68 -23.88 21.34
C THR A 89 12.71 -23.16 20.43
N ASP A 90 12.44 -23.80 19.29
CA ASP A 90 11.19 -23.67 18.55
C ASP A 90 10.02 -23.83 19.54
N ASP A 91 9.12 -22.85 19.58
CA ASP A 91 7.75 -23.06 20.00
C ASP A 91 6.83 -22.03 19.33
N VAL A 92 6.38 -22.42 18.13
CA VAL A 92 4.98 -22.51 17.73
C VAL A 92 4.00 -21.64 18.55
N ASN A 93 3.36 -20.72 17.82
CA ASN A 93 2.00 -20.23 18.05
C ASN A 93 1.75 -19.26 19.23
N LYS A 94 1.77 -17.96 18.88
CA LYS A 94 0.80 -16.98 19.42
C LYS A 94 0.14 -16.18 18.30
N GLN A 95 -0.53 -16.89 17.38
CA GLN A 95 -1.67 -16.28 16.67
C GLN A 95 -2.90 -16.40 17.58
N THR A 96 -3.00 -15.50 18.56
CA THR A 96 -4.17 -15.45 19.45
C THR A 96 -4.88 -14.11 19.29
N THR A 97 -5.92 -14.16 18.45
CA THR A 97 -7.18 -13.40 18.53
C THR A 97 -7.16 -11.88 18.26
N ARG A 98 -7.87 -11.44 17.21
CA ARG A 98 -9.13 -10.63 17.31
C ARG A 98 -9.92 -10.62 15.97
N PRO A 99 -10.66 -11.68 15.58
CA PRO A 99 -11.46 -11.66 14.35
C PRO A 99 -12.78 -10.87 14.46
N LEU A 100 -13.20 -10.46 15.66
CA LEU A 100 -14.54 -9.87 15.87
C LEU A 100 -14.62 -8.35 15.69
N ARG A 101 -13.48 -7.64 15.58
CA ARG A 101 -13.48 -6.17 15.43
C ARG A 101 -13.61 -5.69 13.98
N GLN A 102 -13.65 -6.58 12.98
CA GLN A 102 -13.55 -6.21 11.56
C GLN A 102 -14.88 -5.76 10.91
N ARG A 103 -16.04 -6.30 11.33
CA ARG A 103 -17.34 -6.00 10.68
C ARG A 103 -17.75 -4.53 10.77
N PHE A 104 -17.44 -3.85 11.85
CA PHE A 104 -17.74 -2.42 12.03
C PHE A 104 -16.68 -1.49 11.43
N VAL A 105 -15.59 -2.03 10.87
CA VAL A 105 -14.51 -1.21 10.29
C VAL A 105 -14.96 -0.57 8.99
N PHE A 106 -15.74 -1.26 8.17
CA PHE A 106 -16.17 -0.71 6.87
C PHE A 106 -17.12 0.48 7.02
N LEU A 107 -18.16 0.36 7.85
CA LEU A 107 -19.06 1.48 8.16
C LEU A 107 -18.33 2.63 8.87
N ARG A 108 -17.35 2.31 9.71
CA ARG A 108 -16.50 3.31 10.36
C ARG A 108 -15.58 4.02 9.35
N LEU A 109 -15.02 3.31 8.39
CA LEU A 109 -14.19 3.86 7.30
C LEU A 109 -15.02 4.78 6.40
N LEU A 110 -16.25 4.38 6.04
CA LEU A 110 -17.19 5.24 5.32
C LEU A 110 -17.57 6.48 6.15
N SER A 111 -17.78 6.31 7.46
CA SER A 111 -18.05 7.43 8.37
C SER A 111 -16.88 8.42 8.49
N MET A 112 -15.64 7.98 8.25
CA MET A 112 -14.47 8.87 8.18
C MET A 112 -14.44 9.77 6.93
N ASN A 113 -15.33 9.52 5.95
CA ASN A 113 -15.52 10.33 4.75
C ASN A 113 -16.63 11.39 4.88
N SER A 114 -17.01 11.75 6.11
CA SER A 114 -18.04 12.78 6.36
C SER A 114 -17.86 14.13 5.64
N PRO A 115 -16.66 14.63 5.26
CA PRO A 115 -16.58 15.88 4.51
C PRO A 115 -17.07 15.80 3.05
N GLU A 116 -17.11 14.61 2.44
CA GLU A 116 -17.47 14.42 1.02
C GLU A 116 -18.78 13.63 0.85
N TRP A 117 -19.64 13.65 1.87
CA TRP A 117 -20.91 12.90 1.88
C TRP A 117 -21.85 13.27 0.73
N ILE A 118 -21.74 14.51 0.22
CA ILE A 118 -22.51 15.00 -0.91
C ILE A 118 -22.20 14.20 -2.19
N THR A 119 -20.92 13.93 -2.46
CA THR A 119 -20.49 13.17 -3.64
C THR A 119 -20.99 11.72 -3.57
N ILE A 120 -20.98 11.12 -2.38
CA ILE A 120 -21.55 9.79 -2.15
C ILE A 120 -23.07 9.80 -2.35
N LEU A 121 -23.77 10.82 -1.82
CA LEU A 121 -25.22 10.94 -1.98
C LEU A 121 -25.61 11.06 -3.46
N ILE A 122 -24.90 11.90 -4.23
CA ILE A 122 -25.10 12.03 -5.67
C ILE A 122 -24.90 10.67 -6.35
N GLY A 123 -23.83 9.95 -6.01
CA GLY A 123 -23.58 8.60 -6.52
C GLY A 123 -24.72 7.62 -6.22
N CYS A 124 -25.24 7.61 -4.99
CA CYS A 124 -26.37 6.77 -4.59
C CYS A 124 -27.65 7.10 -5.35
N ILE A 125 -27.96 8.39 -5.56
CA ILE A 125 -29.11 8.81 -6.37
C ILE A 125 -28.96 8.31 -7.81
N MET A 126 -27.77 8.43 -8.41
CA MET A 126 -27.51 7.91 -9.75
C MET A 126 -27.63 6.38 -9.83
N CYS A 127 -27.17 5.63 -8.82
CA CYS A 127 -27.37 4.17 -8.72
C CYS A 127 -28.85 3.80 -8.75
N VAL A 128 -29.68 4.50 -7.98
CA VAL A 128 -31.13 4.26 -7.91
C VAL A 128 -31.78 4.52 -9.27
N LEU A 129 -31.50 5.68 -9.89
CA LEU A 129 -32.05 6.03 -11.20
C LEU A 129 -31.67 5.01 -12.28
N ASN A 130 -30.42 4.55 -12.26
CA ASN A 130 -29.92 3.56 -13.20
C ASN A 130 -30.55 2.17 -12.96
N GLY A 131 -30.75 1.75 -11.71
CA GLY A 131 -31.48 0.51 -11.39
C GLY A 131 -32.94 0.53 -11.87
N VAL A 132 -33.63 1.67 -11.73
CA VAL A 132 -34.98 1.86 -12.30
C VAL A 132 -34.94 1.81 -13.83
N ALA A 133 -33.98 2.48 -14.46
CA ALA A 133 -33.83 2.49 -15.91
C ALA A 133 -33.58 1.08 -16.49
N GLN A 134 -32.79 0.24 -15.80
CA GLN A 134 -32.62 -1.17 -16.18
C GLN A 134 -33.90 -2.00 -16.00
N THR A 135 -34.73 -1.69 -15.01
CA THR A 135 -36.04 -2.35 -14.83
C THR A 135 -37.01 -1.94 -15.96
N LEU A 136 -36.99 -0.67 -16.36
CA LEU A 136 -37.80 -0.15 -17.47
C LEU A 136 -37.45 -0.80 -18.82
N PHE A 137 -36.20 -1.24 -19.02
CA PHE A 137 -35.80 -1.98 -20.21
C PHE A 137 -36.62 -3.27 -20.39
N ALA A 138 -36.82 -4.03 -19.31
CA ALA A 138 -37.63 -5.24 -19.34
C ALA A 138 -39.09 -4.93 -19.72
N PHE A 139 -39.65 -3.84 -19.21
CA PHE A 139 -41.00 -3.40 -19.56
C PHE A 139 -41.13 -3.00 -21.04
N LEU A 140 -40.18 -2.23 -21.57
CA LEU A 140 -40.15 -1.88 -23.00
C LEU A 140 -40.06 -3.14 -23.87
N LEU A 141 -39.31 -4.15 -23.43
CA LEU A 141 -39.23 -5.44 -24.12
C LEU A 141 -40.57 -6.16 -24.12
N THR A 142 -41.29 -6.18 -23.00
CA THR A 142 -42.65 -6.73 -22.95
C THR A 142 -43.59 -6.02 -23.91
N LYS A 143 -43.54 -4.69 -23.98
CA LYS A 143 -44.37 -3.90 -24.90
C LYS A 143 -44.05 -4.17 -26.38
N MET A 144 -42.79 -4.44 -26.70
CA MET A 144 -42.40 -4.89 -28.03
C MET A 144 -43.04 -6.24 -28.36
N VAL A 145 -42.95 -7.23 -27.47
CA VAL A 145 -43.52 -8.57 -27.70
C VAL A 145 -45.04 -8.49 -27.83
N GLU A 146 -45.70 -7.67 -27.01
CA GLU A 146 -47.15 -7.43 -27.08
C GLU A 146 -47.58 -6.85 -28.43
N ALA A 147 -46.81 -5.89 -28.97
CA ALA A 147 -47.07 -5.30 -30.28
C ALA A 147 -46.96 -6.31 -31.43
N PHE A 148 -46.12 -7.34 -31.31
CA PHE A 148 -46.07 -8.43 -32.30
C PHE A 148 -47.27 -9.38 -32.24
N LYS A 149 -47.86 -9.56 -31.05
CA LYS A 149 -48.93 -10.53 -30.82
C LYS A 149 -50.32 -10.01 -31.17
N TYR A 150 -50.62 -8.74 -30.87
CA TYR A 150 -51.99 -8.22 -30.94
C TYR A 150 -52.22 -7.14 -32.01
N CYS A 151 -51.21 -6.72 -32.76
CA CYS A 151 -51.31 -5.58 -33.68
C CYS A 151 -51.43 -6.01 -35.16
N SER A 152 -52.29 -5.31 -35.92
CA SER A 152 -52.52 -5.54 -37.35
C SER A 152 -51.27 -5.17 -38.19
N THR A 153 -51.12 -5.73 -39.40
CA THR A 153 -49.90 -5.61 -40.24
C THR A 153 -49.51 -4.16 -40.53
N SER A 154 -50.47 -3.24 -40.67
CA SER A 154 -50.24 -1.81 -40.95
C SER A 154 -49.87 -1.00 -39.70
N GLU A 155 -50.45 -1.30 -38.54
CA GLU A 155 -50.21 -0.57 -37.27
C GLU A 155 -48.93 -1.02 -36.56
N ARG A 156 -48.54 -2.30 -36.73
CA ARG A 156 -47.34 -2.89 -36.14
C ARG A 156 -46.07 -2.09 -36.43
N ARG A 157 -45.91 -1.57 -37.65
CA ARG A 157 -44.72 -0.79 -38.04
C ARG A 157 -44.57 0.47 -37.20
N ARG A 158 -45.67 1.16 -36.89
CA ARG A 158 -45.66 2.39 -36.08
C ARG A 158 -45.29 2.09 -34.62
N HIS A 159 -45.86 1.04 -34.03
CA HIS A 159 -45.56 0.63 -32.65
C HIS A 159 -44.10 0.19 -32.47
N VAL A 160 -43.55 -0.56 -33.43
CA VAL A 160 -42.15 -0.99 -33.41
C VAL A 160 -41.20 0.20 -33.55
N LEU A 161 -41.49 1.15 -34.46
CA LEU A 161 -40.66 2.34 -34.63
C LEU A 161 -40.64 3.23 -33.39
N ILE A 162 -41.81 3.51 -32.79
CA ILE A 162 -41.91 4.29 -31.56
C ILE A 162 -41.18 3.60 -30.41
N SER A 163 -41.37 2.29 -30.25
CA SER A 163 -40.73 1.54 -29.17
C SER A 163 -39.21 1.47 -29.36
N SER A 164 -38.72 1.37 -30.60
CA SER A 164 -37.27 1.41 -30.92
C SER A 164 -36.64 2.76 -30.53
N LEU A 165 -37.35 3.86 -30.77
CA LEU A 165 -36.91 5.19 -30.30
C LEU A 165 -36.81 5.26 -28.77
N PHE A 166 -37.78 4.68 -28.04
CA PHE A 166 -37.71 4.60 -26.58
C PHE A 166 -36.52 3.77 -26.08
N PHE A 167 -36.16 2.67 -26.76
CA PHE A 167 -34.94 1.91 -26.42
C PHE A 167 -33.67 2.73 -26.61
N LEU A 168 -33.57 3.48 -27.72
CA LEU A 168 -32.41 4.31 -28.00
C LEU A 168 -32.27 5.44 -26.97
N LEU A 169 -33.37 6.11 -26.63
CA LEU A 169 -33.40 7.15 -25.60
C LEU A 169 -33.05 6.60 -24.21
N LEU A 170 -33.60 5.42 -23.84
CA LEU A 170 -33.29 4.78 -22.57
C LEU A 170 -31.82 4.35 -22.50
N GLY A 171 -31.26 3.81 -23.58
CA GLY A 171 -29.85 3.44 -23.66
C GLY A 171 -28.92 4.65 -23.51
N ALA A 172 -29.22 5.75 -24.17
CA ALA A 172 -28.50 7.01 -24.01
C ALA A 172 -28.60 7.54 -22.57
N LEU A 173 -29.79 7.52 -21.99
CA LEU A 173 -30.02 7.92 -20.60
C LEU A 173 -29.20 7.06 -19.62
N VAL A 174 -29.25 5.73 -19.76
CA VAL A 174 -28.46 4.81 -18.93
C VAL A 174 -26.96 5.11 -19.06
N TRP A 175 -26.45 5.31 -20.27
CA TRP A 175 -25.04 5.63 -20.47
C TRP A 175 -24.64 6.93 -19.75
N VAL A 176 -25.46 7.98 -19.84
CA VAL A 176 -25.23 9.25 -19.14
C VAL A 176 -25.26 9.06 -17.62
N LEU A 177 -26.29 8.40 -17.08
CA LEU A 177 -26.40 8.13 -15.64
C LEU A 177 -25.21 7.31 -15.12
N ARG A 178 -24.79 6.29 -15.87
CA ARG A 178 -23.63 5.46 -15.57
C ARG A 178 -22.33 6.26 -15.54
N PHE A 179 -22.13 7.13 -16.52
CA PHE A 179 -20.93 7.95 -16.60
C PHE A 179 -20.79 8.83 -15.36
N PHE A 180 -21.85 9.54 -14.97
CA PHE A 180 -21.84 10.37 -13.77
C PHE A 180 -21.76 9.55 -12.48
N GLN A 181 -22.42 8.39 -12.41
CA GLN A 181 -22.30 7.45 -11.28
C GLN A 181 -20.85 7.03 -11.05
N TYR A 182 -20.15 6.57 -12.11
CA TYR A 182 -18.76 6.12 -12.00
C TYR A 182 -17.81 7.24 -11.58
N ILE A 183 -17.99 8.45 -12.14
CA ILE A 183 -17.18 9.61 -11.75
C ILE A 183 -17.39 9.97 -10.28
N ALA A 184 -18.64 10.03 -9.82
CA ALA A 184 -18.95 10.35 -8.43
C ALA A 184 -18.29 9.36 -7.45
N PHE A 185 -18.42 8.05 -7.70
CA PHE A 185 -17.78 7.03 -6.85
C PHE A 185 -16.26 6.99 -6.96
N ALA A 186 -15.69 7.31 -8.13
CA ALA A 186 -14.24 7.43 -8.30
C ALA A 186 -13.67 8.60 -7.49
N ILE A 187 -14.34 9.76 -7.54
CA ILE A 187 -13.95 10.93 -6.74
C ILE A 187 -14.10 10.61 -5.24
N ALA A 188 -15.23 10.04 -4.82
CA ALA A 188 -15.44 9.68 -3.42
C ALA A 188 -14.37 8.68 -2.89
N GLY A 189 -14.03 7.66 -3.68
CA GLY A 189 -13.00 6.67 -3.33
C GLY A 189 -11.59 7.29 -3.24
N SER A 190 -11.22 8.15 -4.18
CA SER A 190 -9.90 8.80 -4.18
C SER A 190 -9.73 9.76 -2.99
N LYS A 191 -10.76 10.53 -2.65
CA LYS A 191 -10.78 11.42 -1.47
C LYS A 191 -10.67 10.64 -0.16
N LEU A 192 -11.41 9.54 -0.03
CA LEU A 192 -11.30 8.66 1.13
C LEU A 192 -9.88 8.10 1.27
N THR A 193 -9.28 7.67 0.16
CA THR A 193 -7.91 7.13 0.14
C THR A 193 -6.88 8.17 0.54
N GLN A 194 -7.01 9.41 0.05
CA GLN A 194 -6.17 10.53 0.46
C GLN A 194 -6.28 10.79 1.96
N CYS A 195 -7.51 10.84 2.49
CA CYS A 195 -7.77 11.04 3.92
C CYS A 195 -7.12 9.93 4.77
N ILE A 196 -7.28 8.67 4.37
CA ILE A 196 -6.68 7.52 5.05
C ILE A 196 -5.16 7.62 5.02
N ARG A 197 -4.55 7.87 3.85
CA ARG A 197 -3.08 7.97 3.73
C ARG A 197 -2.51 9.10 4.59
N SER A 198 -3.11 10.29 4.54
CA SER A 198 -2.65 11.43 5.34
C SER A 198 -2.76 11.17 6.85
N LYS A 199 -3.89 10.61 7.31
CA LYS A 199 -4.08 10.28 8.73
C LYS A 199 -3.18 9.14 9.19
N ALA A 200 -3.05 8.09 8.38
CA ALA A 200 -2.18 6.96 8.68
C ALA A 200 -0.72 7.42 8.78
N PHE A 201 -0.24 8.23 7.84
CA PHE A 201 1.12 8.78 7.87
C PHE A 201 1.35 9.70 9.07
N ALA A 202 0.39 10.59 9.38
CA ALA A 202 0.48 11.45 10.56
C ALA A 202 0.52 10.66 11.88
N CYS A 203 -0.25 9.57 11.99
CA CYS A 203 -0.19 8.68 13.15
C CYS A 203 1.13 7.91 13.20
N LEU A 204 1.65 7.47 12.04
CA LEU A 204 2.90 6.72 11.96
C LEU A 204 4.09 7.55 12.43
N LEU A 205 4.15 8.84 12.08
CA LEU A 205 5.20 9.75 12.54
C LEU A 205 5.14 10.09 14.04
N ARG A 206 4.01 9.85 14.69
CA ARG A 206 3.83 10.08 16.14
C ARG A 206 4.21 8.87 16.98
N GLN A 207 4.56 7.76 16.34
CA GLN A 207 4.86 6.51 17.00
C GLN A 207 6.28 6.51 17.58
N GLU A 208 6.47 5.82 18.70
CA GLU A 208 7.77 5.68 19.36
C GLU A 208 8.79 4.89 18.51
N VAL A 209 10.09 5.12 18.74
CA VAL A 209 11.17 4.46 17.98
C VAL A 209 11.11 2.92 18.12
N ALA A 210 10.73 2.42 19.29
CA ALA A 210 10.57 0.99 19.57
C ALA A 210 9.54 0.29 18.66
N PHE A 211 8.58 1.02 18.09
CA PHE A 211 7.65 0.47 17.10
C PHE A 211 8.37 0.10 15.80
N PHE A 212 9.34 0.92 15.38
CA PHE A 212 10.11 0.73 14.15
C PHE A 212 11.21 -0.32 14.30
N ASP A 213 11.60 -0.66 15.53
CA ASP A 213 12.55 -1.73 15.82
C ASP A 213 11.96 -3.13 15.57
N GLN A 214 10.63 -3.25 15.48
CA GLN A 214 9.97 -4.51 15.17
C GLN A 214 10.15 -4.87 13.69
N PRO A 215 10.53 -6.13 13.35
CA PRO A 215 10.76 -6.54 11.96
C PRO A 215 9.50 -6.43 11.09
N GLU A 216 8.32 -6.54 11.70
CA GLU A 216 7.01 -6.36 11.06
C GLU A 216 6.75 -4.92 10.58
N ASN A 217 7.36 -3.94 11.23
CA ASN A 217 7.23 -2.51 10.97
C ASN A 217 8.46 -1.94 10.26
N SER A 218 9.15 -2.79 9.50
CA SER A 218 10.20 -2.32 8.60
C SER A 218 9.67 -1.23 7.67
N SER A 219 10.54 -0.30 7.29
CA SER A 219 10.20 0.82 6.40
C SER A 219 9.56 0.35 5.08
N GLY A 220 10.01 -0.79 4.54
CA GLY A 220 9.44 -1.43 3.36
C GLY A 220 8.03 -1.97 3.57
N ALA A 221 7.79 -2.65 4.71
CA ALA A 221 6.46 -3.17 5.06
C ALA A 221 5.44 -2.05 5.28
N ILE A 222 5.83 -0.98 5.97
CA ILE A 222 5.00 0.21 6.18
C ILE A 222 4.66 0.90 4.86
N CYS A 223 5.64 1.10 3.98
CA CYS A 223 5.42 1.72 2.67
C CYS A 223 4.45 0.89 1.83
N THR A 224 4.60 -0.43 1.86
CA THR A 224 3.72 -1.37 1.16
C THR A 224 2.29 -1.30 1.71
N ARG A 225 2.10 -1.29 3.04
CA ARG A 225 0.77 -1.13 3.66
C ARG A 225 0.14 0.22 3.31
N LEU A 226 0.89 1.32 3.39
CA LEU A 226 0.38 2.66 3.10
C LEU A 226 0.00 2.85 1.62
N SER A 227 0.69 2.15 0.72
CA SER A 227 0.39 2.19 -0.72
C SER A 227 -0.71 1.20 -1.10
N SER A 228 -0.49 -0.10 -0.86
CA SER A 228 -1.32 -1.22 -1.33
C SER A 228 -2.65 -1.31 -0.58
N ASP A 229 -2.64 -1.35 0.75
CA ASP A 229 -3.88 -1.50 1.54
C ASP A 229 -4.78 -0.27 1.36
N ALA A 230 -4.20 0.92 1.27
CA ALA A 230 -4.96 2.14 0.99
C ALA A 230 -5.63 2.11 -0.40
N SER A 231 -4.92 1.62 -1.42
CA SER A 231 -5.50 1.44 -2.77
C SER A 231 -6.59 0.35 -2.79
N ALA A 232 -6.41 -0.73 -2.02
CA ALA A 232 -7.44 -1.76 -1.89
C ALA A 232 -8.73 -1.20 -1.27
N VAL A 233 -8.61 -0.31 -0.28
CA VAL A 233 -9.76 0.41 0.30
C VAL A 233 -10.41 1.33 -0.72
N GLN A 234 -9.64 1.99 -1.60
CA GLN A 234 -10.16 2.82 -2.71
C GLN A 234 -11.11 2.02 -3.61
N ASP A 235 -10.67 0.85 -4.05
CA ASP A 235 -11.44 0.00 -4.95
C ASP A 235 -12.71 -0.52 -4.30
N MET A 236 -12.63 -0.89 -3.02
CA MET A 236 -13.80 -1.38 -2.29
C MET A 236 -14.83 -0.28 -2.02
N ALA A 237 -14.40 0.88 -1.52
CA ALA A 237 -15.29 1.96 -1.11
C ALA A 237 -15.77 2.83 -2.28
N GLY A 238 -15.02 2.87 -3.39
CA GLY A 238 -15.39 3.60 -4.60
C GLY A 238 -16.25 2.75 -5.53
N THR A 239 -15.62 2.03 -6.45
CA THR A 239 -16.30 1.38 -7.58
C THR A 239 -17.17 0.19 -7.17
N ARG A 240 -16.68 -0.67 -6.26
CA ARG A 240 -17.43 -1.87 -5.85
C ARG A 240 -18.68 -1.52 -5.04
N LEU A 241 -18.61 -0.50 -4.18
CA LEU A 241 -19.76 -0.05 -3.42
C LEU A 241 -20.88 0.44 -4.34
N GLY A 242 -20.55 1.19 -5.40
CA GLY A 242 -21.51 1.61 -6.42
C GLY A 242 -22.21 0.44 -7.12
N VAL A 243 -21.47 -0.61 -7.47
CA VAL A 243 -22.03 -1.83 -8.09
C VAL A 243 -22.95 -2.58 -7.12
N ILE A 244 -22.58 -2.68 -5.84
CA ILE A 244 -23.42 -3.33 -4.82
C ILE A 244 -24.72 -2.53 -4.61
N CYS A 245 -24.62 -1.21 -4.44
CA CYS A 245 -25.79 -0.33 -4.28
C CYS A 245 -26.72 -0.44 -5.49
N GLU A 246 -26.16 -0.51 -6.69
CA GLU A 246 -26.94 -0.71 -7.89
C GLU A 246 -27.60 -2.09 -7.93
N ALA A 247 -26.88 -3.17 -7.63
CA ALA A 247 -27.46 -4.51 -7.61
C ALA A 247 -28.63 -4.61 -6.63
N LEU A 248 -28.51 -3.96 -5.47
CA LEU A 248 -29.60 -3.83 -4.50
C LEU A 248 -30.78 -3.01 -5.04
N ALA A 249 -30.51 -1.87 -5.68
CA ALA A 249 -31.56 -1.06 -6.30
C ALA A 249 -32.28 -1.84 -7.41
N LEU A 250 -31.55 -2.48 -8.32
CA LEU A 250 -32.09 -3.31 -9.39
C LEU A 250 -32.93 -4.46 -8.84
N SER A 251 -32.43 -5.17 -7.83
CA SER A 251 -33.17 -6.26 -7.19
C SER A 251 -34.47 -5.74 -6.57
N PHE A 252 -34.40 -4.63 -5.82
CA PHE A 252 -35.57 -4.03 -5.19
C PHE A 252 -36.62 -3.57 -6.20
N PHE A 253 -36.23 -2.78 -7.21
CA PHE A 253 -37.17 -2.28 -8.22
C PHE A 253 -37.69 -3.38 -9.14
N GLY A 254 -36.88 -4.40 -9.45
CA GLY A 254 -37.31 -5.57 -10.22
C GLY A 254 -38.37 -6.39 -9.49
N ILE A 255 -38.18 -6.68 -8.20
CA ILE A 255 -39.17 -7.37 -7.36
C ILE A 255 -40.44 -6.53 -7.22
N LEU A 256 -40.30 -5.24 -6.92
CA LEU A 256 -41.42 -4.32 -6.79
C LEU A 256 -42.25 -4.28 -8.08
N PHE A 257 -41.59 -4.13 -9.22
CA PHE A 257 -42.24 -4.11 -10.52
C PHE A 257 -42.94 -5.44 -10.86
N GLY A 258 -42.30 -6.57 -10.55
CA GLY A 258 -42.92 -7.90 -10.70
C GLY A 258 -44.19 -8.05 -9.87
N CYS A 259 -44.12 -7.70 -8.58
CA CYS A 259 -45.27 -7.78 -7.67
C CYS A 259 -46.44 -6.90 -8.12
N LEU A 260 -46.17 -5.71 -8.69
CA LEU A 260 -47.19 -4.82 -9.23
C LEU A 260 -47.92 -5.42 -10.44
N ILE A 261 -47.23 -6.16 -11.30
CA ILE A 261 -47.85 -6.82 -12.45
C ILE A 261 -48.64 -8.05 -12.01
N SER A 262 -48.02 -8.94 -11.24
CA SER A 262 -48.63 -10.20 -10.81
C SER A 262 -47.89 -10.79 -9.62
N TRP A 263 -48.36 -10.47 -8.41
CA TRP A 263 -47.78 -10.96 -7.16
C TRP A 263 -47.69 -12.50 -7.07
N GLN A 264 -48.63 -13.22 -7.68
CA GLN A 264 -48.64 -14.69 -7.73
C GLN A 264 -47.47 -15.27 -8.54
N LEU A 265 -47.21 -14.71 -9.74
CA LEU A 265 -46.09 -15.15 -10.58
C LEU A 265 -44.74 -14.79 -9.96
N THR A 266 -44.65 -13.62 -9.34
CA THR A 266 -43.42 -13.20 -8.64
C THR A 266 -43.11 -14.12 -7.45
N LEU A 267 -44.10 -14.47 -6.62
CA LEU A 267 -43.89 -15.40 -5.51
C LEU A 267 -43.45 -16.79 -5.97
N ILE A 268 -43.96 -17.29 -7.10
CA ILE A 268 -43.54 -18.59 -7.65
C ILE A 268 -42.08 -18.52 -8.12
N VAL A 269 -41.66 -17.42 -8.75
CA VAL A 269 -40.28 -17.25 -9.23
C VAL A 269 -39.28 -17.12 -8.08
N PHE A 270 -39.67 -16.47 -6.98
CA PHE A 270 -38.81 -16.27 -5.81
C PHE A 270 -38.93 -17.38 -4.75
N GLY A 271 -39.98 -18.19 -4.78
CA GLY A 271 -40.20 -19.28 -3.82
C GLY A 271 -39.14 -20.40 -3.77
N PRO A 272 -38.44 -20.76 -4.87
CA PRO A 272 -37.37 -21.77 -4.82
C PRO A 272 -36.00 -21.24 -4.38
N LEU A 273 -35.87 -19.94 -4.07
CA LEU A 273 -34.67 -19.29 -3.51
C LEU A 273 -34.78 -19.21 -1.98
#